data_AF-A0ABD3P8A7-F1
#
_entry.id   AF-A0ABD3P8A7-F1
#
_cell.length_a   1.000
_cell.length_b   1.000
_cell.length_c   1.000
_cell.angle_alpha   90.00
_cell.angle_beta   90.00
_cell.angle_gamma   90.00
#
_symmetry.space_group_name_H-M   'P 1'
#
loop_
_entity.id
_entity.type
_entity.pdbx_description
1 polymer ?
#
loop_
_entity_poly.entity_id
_entity_poly.type
_entity_poly.pdbx_seq_one_letter_code
_entity_poly.pdbx_strand_id
1 'polypeptide(L)'
;MQPANTTEKELHYRNRVQELLRKHTSLIHRSSTEESNSSETNQQYAPEQRLIDRIVSNERTAFMYGIALSGIVFASVRFGPRYLAVKIGGREKERVMKEAEEVARKEGTAWIHKGAAFIVETSFGAWAGWRGYNIVSSQNNDSFEAISQIPLCAGRSIIADKVCSEWVDLVHKEIPSEFWQTLDSKECRLQDEARWRSVRDFADNCVKRKAFEDAYRKKHGMKETELVMVPDGGVPKDILLTLHLEKGRPAQNNTE
;
A
#
# COMPACT_ATOMS: atom_id res chain seq x y z
N MET A 1 24.76 -1.00 -13.28
CA MET A 1 24.87 -2.23 -12.45
C MET A 1 24.60 -1.84 -11.00
N GLN A 2 23.46 -2.22 -10.42
CA GLN A 2 23.24 -2.07 -8.98
C GLN A 2 24.19 -3.04 -8.26
N PRO A 3 24.88 -2.62 -7.17
CA PRO A 3 25.66 -3.56 -6.38
C PRO A 3 24.69 -4.57 -5.75
N ALA A 4 24.92 -5.87 -5.97
CA ALA A 4 24.04 -6.96 -5.54
C ALA A 4 23.65 -6.89 -4.04
N ASN A 5 24.51 -6.30 -3.21
CA ASN A 5 24.33 -6.10 -1.78
C ASN A 5 23.14 -5.18 -1.42
N THR A 6 22.84 -4.16 -2.24
CA THR A 6 21.74 -3.22 -1.94
C THR A 6 20.37 -3.86 -2.19
N THR A 7 20.25 -4.67 -3.24
CA THR A 7 18.99 -5.35 -3.60
C THR A 7 18.63 -6.45 -2.60
N GLU A 8 19.61 -7.19 -2.09
CA GLU A 8 19.39 -8.24 -1.09
C GLU A 8 18.93 -7.67 0.25
N LYS A 9 19.56 -6.56 0.70
CA LYS A 9 19.15 -5.83 1.90
C LYS A 9 17.76 -5.21 1.76
N GLU A 10 17.47 -4.59 0.62
CA GLU A 10 16.13 -4.04 0.33
C GLU A 10 15.06 -5.13 0.39
N LEU A 11 15.34 -6.31 -0.17
CA LEU A 11 14.43 -7.45 -0.11
C LEU A 11 14.20 -7.93 1.33
N HIS A 12 15.26 -8.00 2.14
CA HIS A 12 15.17 -8.37 3.55
C HIS A 12 14.27 -7.40 4.34
N TYR A 13 14.50 -6.09 4.21
CA TYR A 13 13.67 -5.09 4.89
C TYR A 13 12.24 -5.10 4.39
N ARG A 14 12.03 -5.30 3.09
CA ARG A 14 10.69 -5.41 2.51
C ARG A 14 9.94 -6.60 3.12
N ASN A 15 10.59 -7.75 3.26
CA ASN A 15 9.99 -8.92 3.89
C ASN A 15 9.63 -8.62 5.35
N ARG A 16 10.47 -7.88 6.08
CA ARG A 16 10.16 -7.49 7.46
C ARG A 16 8.95 -6.57 7.58
N VAL A 17 8.87 -5.55 6.74
CA VAL A 17 7.72 -4.65 6.65
C VAL A 17 6.44 -5.45 6.34
N GLN A 18 6.51 -6.38 5.38
CA GLN A 18 5.37 -7.22 5.00
C GLN A 18 4.91 -8.16 6.12
N GLU A 19 5.86 -8.73 6.87
CA GLU A 19 5.55 -9.60 8.00
C GLU A 19 4.84 -8.83 9.12
N LEU A 20 5.32 -7.63 9.43
CA LEU A 20 4.70 -6.75 10.42
C LEU A 20 3.29 -6.36 9.97
N LEU A 21 3.11 -5.92 8.71
CA LEU A 21 1.77 -5.64 8.17
C LEU A 21 0.84 -6.85 8.30
N ARG A 22 1.30 -8.04 7.88
CA ARG A 22 0.50 -9.28 7.95
C ARG A 22 0.11 -9.64 9.38
N LYS A 23 1.00 -9.44 10.35
CA LYS A 23 0.73 -9.67 11.78
C LYS A 23 -0.41 -8.79 12.28
N HIS A 24 -0.47 -7.53 11.85
CA HIS A 24 -1.47 -6.58 12.32
C HIS A 24 -2.76 -6.56 11.48
N THR A 25 -2.75 -7.02 10.23
CA THR A 25 -3.96 -7.11 9.39
C THR A 25 -5.08 -7.90 10.08
N SER A 26 -4.74 -9.03 10.71
CA SER A 26 -5.72 -9.88 11.41
C SER A 26 -6.26 -9.20 12.67
N LEU A 27 -5.42 -8.44 13.38
CA LEU A 27 -5.79 -7.69 14.57
C LEU A 27 -6.76 -6.56 14.24
N ILE A 28 -6.47 -5.82 13.16
CA ILE A 28 -7.32 -4.71 12.68
C ILE A 28 -8.69 -5.22 12.24
N HIS A 29 -8.76 -6.35 11.53
CA HIS A 29 -10.05 -6.93 11.12
C HIS A 29 -10.91 -7.36 12.32
N ARG A 30 -10.28 -7.91 13.36
CA ARG A 30 -11.00 -8.36 14.56
C ARG A 30 -11.49 -7.19 15.41
N SER A 31 -10.66 -6.16 15.64
CA SER A 31 -11.05 -4.98 16.41
C SER A 31 -12.19 -4.20 15.76
N SER A 32 -12.18 -4.07 14.43
CA SER A 32 -13.27 -3.40 13.71
C SER A 32 -14.62 -4.12 13.82
N THR A 33 -14.61 -5.43 14.09
CA THR A 33 -15.84 -6.23 14.26
C THR A 33 -16.38 -6.18 15.68
N GLU A 34 -15.50 -6.04 16.69
CA GLU A 34 -15.89 -6.00 18.11
C GLU A 34 -16.27 -4.57 18.56
N GLU A 35 -15.66 -3.52 18.00
CA GLU A 35 -15.88 -2.11 18.41
C GLU A 35 -17.02 -1.38 17.66
N SER A 36 -17.59 -1.98 16.60
CA SER A 36 -18.63 -1.36 15.77
C SER A 36 -20.03 -1.32 16.39
N ASN A 37 -20.22 -1.88 17.59
CA ASN A 37 -21.53 -2.04 18.22
C ASN A 37 -22.05 -0.83 19.01
N SER A 38 -21.30 0.27 19.10
CA SER A 38 -21.76 1.52 19.75
C SER A 38 -21.65 2.72 18.81
N SER A 39 -22.65 3.61 18.83
CA SER A 39 -22.65 4.82 17.98
C SER A 39 -21.53 5.81 18.33
N GLU A 40 -21.09 5.82 19.59
CA GLU A 40 -20.02 6.69 20.08
C GLU A 40 -18.64 6.24 19.59
N THR A 41 -18.34 4.94 19.59
CA THR A 41 -17.06 4.41 19.05
C THR A 41 -16.92 4.70 17.56
N ASN A 42 -18.00 4.59 16.78
CA ASN A 42 -17.99 4.91 15.36
C ASN A 42 -17.59 6.37 15.09
N GLN A 43 -17.99 7.31 15.95
CA GLN A 43 -17.63 8.72 15.80
C GLN A 43 -16.15 8.99 16.14
N GLN A 44 -15.58 8.25 17.09
CA GLN A 44 -14.17 8.41 17.52
C GLN A 44 -13.15 7.97 16.45
N TYR A 45 -13.50 7.00 15.61
CA TYR A 45 -12.63 6.47 14.55
C TYR A 45 -13.03 6.92 13.13
N ALA A 46 -14.10 7.72 12.99
CA ALA A 46 -14.56 8.21 11.70
C ALA A 46 -13.45 8.89 10.85
N PRO A 47 -12.51 9.68 11.43
CA PRO A 47 -11.40 10.24 10.66
C PRO A 47 -10.45 9.19 10.08
N GLU A 48 -10.11 8.15 10.84
CA GLU A 48 -9.30 7.02 10.35
C GLU A 48 -10.05 6.27 9.25
N GLN A 49 -11.34 5.97 9.44
CA GLN A 49 -12.15 5.26 8.46
C GLN A 49 -12.21 5.99 7.12
N ARG A 50 -12.34 7.33 7.12
CA ARG A 50 -12.31 8.14 5.90
C ARG A 50 -10.97 8.05 5.16
N LEU A 51 -9.85 7.99 5.89
CA LEU A 51 -8.53 7.79 5.29
C LEU A 51 -8.42 6.40 4.67
N ILE A 52 -8.85 5.36 5.41
CA ILE A 52 -8.87 3.97 4.92
C ILE A 52 -9.75 3.86 3.67
N ASP A 53 -10.96 4.41 3.67
CA ASP A 53 -11.87 4.37 2.53
C ASP A 53 -11.27 5.03 1.29
N ARG A 54 -10.53 6.13 1.46
CA ARG A 54 -9.78 6.78 0.37
C ARG A 54 -8.67 5.88 -0.17
N ILE A 55 -7.89 5.25 0.71
CA ILE A 55 -6.83 4.32 0.30
C ILE A 55 -7.43 3.12 -0.45
N VAL A 56 -8.52 2.55 0.07
CA VAL A 56 -9.21 1.39 -0.51
C VAL A 56 -9.84 1.75 -1.86
N SER A 57 -10.46 2.92 -2.02
CA SER A 57 -11.04 3.34 -3.30
C SER A 57 -9.97 3.54 -4.38
N ASN A 58 -8.83 4.10 -3.98
CA ASN A 58 -7.65 4.27 -4.82
C ASN A 58 -7.06 2.91 -5.28
N GLU A 59 -6.89 1.96 -4.36
CA GLU A 59 -6.41 0.60 -4.68
C GLU A 59 -7.42 -0.21 -5.50
N ARG A 60 -8.72 -0.06 -5.23
CA ARG A 60 -9.78 -0.67 -6.07
C ARG A 60 -9.70 -0.18 -7.51
N THR A 61 -9.44 1.10 -7.73
CA THR A 61 -9.25 1.65 -9.08
C THR A 61 -8.04 1.01 -9.79
N ALA A 62 -6.91 0.87 -9.09
CA ALA A 62 -5.72 0.21 -9.63
C ALA A 62 -5.98 -1.28 -9.95
N PHE A 63 -6.71 -1.98 -9.08
CA PHE A 63 -7.12 -3.36 -9.29
C PHE A 63 -8.05 -3.51 -10.51
N MET A 64 -9.06 -2.65 -10.65
CA MET A 64 -9.97 -2.64 -11.80
C MET A 64 -9.23 -2.35 -13.11
N TYR A 65 -8.23 -1.46 -13.09
CA TYR A 65 -7.35 -1.23 -14.24
C TYR A 65 -6.57 -2.49 -14.62
N GLY A 66 -6.03 -3.22 -13.63
CA GLY A 66 -5.40 -4.52 -13.83
C GLY A 66 -6.35 -5.54 -14.50
N ILE A 67 -7.59 -5.63 -14.04
CA ILE A 67 -8.62 -6.49 -14.67
C ILE A 67 -8.88 -6.08 -16.12
N ALA A 68 -9.08 -4.78 -16.38
CA ALA A 68 -9.33 -4.27 -17.72
C ALA A 68 -8.17 -4.60 -18.68
N LEU A 69 -6.92 -4.40 -18.24
CA LEU A 69 -5.75 -4.71 -19.05
C LEU A 69 -5.61 -6.22 -19.31
N SER A 70 -5.89 -7.06 -18.31
CA SER A 70 -5.95 -8.52 -18.47
C SER A 70 -6.94 -8.91 -19.58
N GLY A 71 -8.15 -8.34 -19.56
CA GLY A 71 -9.16 -8.59 -20.58
C GLY A 71 -8.73 -8.17 -21.99
N ILE A 72 -8.09 -7.00 -22.11
CA ILE A 72 -7.58 -6.49 -23.40
C ILE A 72 -6.47 -7.40 -23.95
N VAL A 73 -5.51 -7.80 -23.12
CA VAL A 73 -4.41 -8.66 -23.56
C VAL A 73 -4.92 -10.05 -23.90
N PHE A 74 -5.82 -10.62 -23.09
CA PHE A 74 -6.45 -11.90 -23.39
C PHE A 74 -7.15 -11.87 -24.75
N ALA A 75 -8.00 -10.86 -25.00
CA ALA A 75 -8.68 -10.70 -26.27
C ALA A 75 -7.69 -10.52 -27.45
N SER A 76 -6.61 -9.77 -27.23
CA SER A 76 -5.58 -9.53 -28.24
C SER A 76 -4.81 -10.81 -28.60
N VAL A 77 -4.39 -11.62 -27.63
CA VAL A 77 -3.69 -12.89 -27.88
C VAL A 77 -4.64 -13.90 -28.53
N ARG A 78 -5.90 -13.91 -28.10
CA ARG A 78 -6.89 -14.88 -28.61
C ARG A 78 -7.38 -14.58 -30.02
N PHE A 79 -7.67 -13.32 -30.33
CA PHE A 79 -8.31 -12.93 -31.59
C PHE A 79 -7.34 -12.23 -32.56
N GLY A 80 -6.31 -11.56 -32.05
CA GLY A 80 -5.35 -10.78 -32.85
C GLY A 80 -4.62 -11.60 -33.90
N PRO A 81 -3.96 -12.73 -33.54
CA PRO A 81 -3.25 -13.56 -34.52
C PRO A 81 -4.16 -14.09 -35.64
N ARG A 82 -5.38 -14.52 -35.30
CA ARG A 82 -6.36 -14.98 -36.31
C ARG A 82 -6.78 -13.84 -37.25
N TYR A 83 -7.09 -12.67 -36.69
CA TYR A 83 -7.45 -11.50 -37.47
C TYR A 83 -6.32 -11.07 -38.40
N LEU A 84 -5.07 -11.01 -37.92
CA LEU A 84 -3.90 -10.67 -38.73
C LEU A 84 -3.62 -11.71 -39.81
N ALA A 85 -3.72 -13.00 -39.49
CA ALA A 85 -3.49 -14.08 -40.46
C ALA A 85 -4.49 -14.04 -41.62
N VAL A 86 -5.76 -13.78 -41.33
CA VAL A 86 -6.82 -13.61 -42.36
C VAL A 86 -6.61 -12.32 -43.15
N LYS A 87 -6.26 -11.22 -42.48
CA LYS A 87 -6.05 -9.92 -43.13
C LYS A 87 -4.84 -9.94 -44.09
N ILE A 88 -3.76 -10.62 -43.72
CA ILE A 88 -2.53 -10.73 -44.54
C ILE A 88 -2.67 -11.81 -45.60
N GLY A 89 -3.24 -12.97 -45.24
CA GLY A 89 -3.32 -14.14 -46.12
C GLY A 89 -4.57 -14.24 -46.99
N GLY A 90 -5.54 -13.33 -46.82
CA GLY A 90 -6.79 -13.33 -47.58
C GLY A 90 -7.68 -14.56 -47.34
N ARG A 91 -8.60 -14.83 -48.27
CA ARG A 91 -9.60 -15.92 -48.16
C ARG A 91 -8.96 -17.32 -48.14
N GLU A 92 -7.79 -17.48 -48.75
CA GLU A 92 -7.11 -18.77 -48.81
C GLU A 92 -6.64 -19.21 -47.41
N LYS A 93 -6.04 -18.29 -46.63
CA LYS A 93 -5.68 -18.59 -45.24
C LYS A 93 -6.88 -18.83 -44.35
N GLU A 94 -7.99 -18.12 -44.59
CA GLU A 94 -9.24 -18.38 -43.87
C GLU A 94 -9.74 -19.82 -44.11
N ARG A 95 -9.70 -20.28 -45.36
CA ARG A 95 -10.14 -21.62 -45.74
C ARG A 95 -9.25 -22.71 -45.14
N VAL A 96 -7.93 -22.54 -45.23
CA VAL A 96 -6.95 -23.47 -44.64
C VAL A 96 -7.11 -23.56 -43.10
N MET A 97 -7.40 -22.44 -42.43
CA MET A 97 -7.68 -22.46 -40.99
C MET A 97 -8.95 -23.23 -40.64
N LYS A 98 -10.03 -23.10 -41.45
CA LYS A 98 -11.27 -23.88 -41.26
C LYS A 98 -11.03 -25.37 -41.48
N GLU A 99 -10.31 -25.74 -42.55
CA GLU A 99 -9.96 -27.14 -42.84
C GLU A 99 -9.12 -27.75 -41.71
N ALA A 100 -8.16 -27.02 -41.16
CA ALA A 100 -7.36 -27.47 -40.02
C ALA A 100 -8.19 -27.66 -38.74
N GLU A 101 -9.15 -26.77 -38.46
CA GLU A 101 -10.07 -26.93 -37.31
C GLU A 101 -10.98 -28.17 -37.47
N GLU A 102 -11.41 -28.48 -38.70
CA GLU A 102 -12.22 -29.66 -38.99
C GLU A 102 -11.44 -30.97 -38.82
N VAL A 103 -10.18 -31.00 -39.26
CA VAL A 103 -9.28 -32.16 -39.06
C VAL A 103 -9.03 -32.40 -37.58
N ALA A 104 -8.67 -31.36 -36.82
CA ALA A 104 -8.45 -31.46 -35.38
C ALA A 104 -9.71 -31.92 -34.61
N ARG A 105 -10.90 -31.57 -35.12
CA ARG A 105 -12.18 -32.03 -34.54
C ARG A 105 -12.41 -33.52 -34.82
N LYS A 106 -12.06 -34.01 -36.01
CA LYS A 106 -12.19 -35.43 -36.39
C LYS A 106 -11.21 -36.32 -35.62
N GLU A 107 -10.03 -35.82 -35.30
CA GLU A 107 -8.98 -36.56 -34.57
C GLU A 107 -9.16 -36.54 -33.04
N GLY A 108 -10.14 -35.80 -32.52
CA GLY A 108 -10.40 -35.71 -31.08
C GLY A 108 -9.32 -34.97 -30.27
N THR A 109 -8.29 -34.42 -30.92
CA THR A 109 -7.20 -33.66 -30.27
C THR A 109 -7.57 -32.20 -30.01
N ALA A 110 -8.67 -31.71 -30.61
CA ALA A 110 -9.11 -30.32 -30.50
C ALA A 110 -9.25 -29.79 -29.05
N TRP A 111 -9.65 -30.63 -28.09
CA TRP A 111 -9.80 -30.18 -26.69
C TRP A 111 -8.44 -29.95 -26.01
N ILE A 112 -7.42 -30.75 -26.33
CA ILE A 112 -6.07 -30.61 -25.79
C ILE A 112 -5.44 -29.32 -26.29
N HIS A 113 -5.52 -29.07 -27.61
CA HIS A 113 -4.99 -27.85 -28.22
C HIS A 113 -5.72 -26.60 -27.71
N LYS A 114 -7.06 -26.65 -27.58
CA LYS A 114 -7.85 -25.54 -27.03
C LYS A 114 -7.55 -25.30 -25.56
N GLY A 115 -7.39 -26.35 -24.77
CA GLY A 115 -7.05 -26.26 -23.34
C GLY A 115 -5.67 -25.66 -23.12
N ALA A 116 -4.66 -26.16 -23.83
CA ALA A 116 -3.29 -25.63 -23.76
C ALA A 116 -3.24 -24.16 -24.20
N ALA A 117 -3.88 -23.81 -25.32
CA ALA A 117 -3.97 -22.43 -25.79
C ALA A 117 -4.67 -21.54 -24.75
N PHE A 118 -5.78 -21.99 -24.16
CA PHE A 118 -6.50 -21.23 -23.14
C PHE A 118 -5.66 -20.99 -21.88
N ILE A 119 -4.88 -21.99 -21.43
CA ILE A 119 -3.96 -21.83 -20.29
C ILE A 119 -2.91 -20.75 -20.59
N VAL A 120 -2.30 -20.80 -21.77
CA VAL A 120 -1.30 -19.81 -22.19
C VAL A 120 -1.94 -18.42 -22.30
N GLU A 121 -3.07 -18.29 -23.00
CA GLU A 121 -3.82 -17.03 -23.15
C GLU A 121 -4.19 -16.42 -21.79
N THR A 122 -4.71 -17.24 -20.87
CA THR A 122 -5.07 -16.83 -19.51
C THR A 122 -3.83 -16.40 -18.72
N SER A 123 -2.71 -17.09 -18.88
CA SER A 123 -1.45 -16.75 -18.21
C SER A 123 -0.92 -15.39 -18.66
N PHE A 124 -0.98 -15.08 -19.97
CA PHE A 124 -0.62 -13.75 -20.48
C PHE A 124 -1.57 -12.66 -19.98
N GLY A 125 -2.89 -12.91 -19.96
CA GLY A 125 -3.86 -12.00 -19.37
C GLY A 125 -3.57 -11.71 -17.90
N ALA A 126 -3.37 -12.76 -17.10
CA ALA A 126 -3.04 -12.64 -15.69
C ALA A 126 -1.73 -11.88 -15.45
N TRP A 127 -0.68 -12.16 -16.21
CA TRP A 127 0.60 -11.44 -16.14
C TRP A 127 0.43 -9.95 -16.48
N ALA A 128 -0.29 -9.65 -17.57
CA ALA A 128 -0.56 -8.27 -17.96
C ALA A 128 -1.39 -7.54 -16.92
N GLY A 129 -2.41 -8.18 -16.36
CA GLY A 129 -3.22 -7.60 -15.29
C GLY A 129 -2.42 -7.32 -14.02
N TRP A 130 -1.57 -8.27 -13.60
CA TRP A 130 -0.64 -8.09 -12.48
C TRP A 130 0.35 -6.93 -12.73
N ARG A 131 0.90 -6.83 -13.95
CA ARG A 131 1.79 -5.72 -14.33
C ARG A 131 1.05 -4.39 -14.36
N GLY A 132 -0.15 -4.34 -14.91
CA GLY A 132 -1.00 -3.14 -14.93
C GLY A 132 -1.35 -2.66 -13.53
N TYR A 133 -1.76 -3.58 -12.64
CA TYR A 133 -2.00 -3.29 -11.24
C TYR A 133 -0.77 -2.68 -10.57
N ASN A 134 0.41 -3.32 -10.68
CA ASN A 134 1.63 -2.82 -10.05
C ASN A 134 2.04 -1.44 -10.59
N ILE A 135 1.88 -1.17 -11.88
CA ILE A 135 2.19 0.15 -12.47
C ILE A 135 1.27 1.22 -11.89
N VAL A 136 -0.05 0.99 -11.90
CA VAL A 136 -1.02 1.99 -11.43
C VAL A 136 -0.97 2.17 -9.90
N SER A 137 -0.81 1.08 -9.15
CA SER A 137 -0.66 1.14 -7.69
C SER A 137 0.64 1.84 -7.28
N SER A 138 1.77 1.57 -7.96
CA SER A 138 3.04 2.27 -7.66
C SER A 138 3.04 3.75 -8.05
N GLN A 139 2.19 4.16 -9.01
CA GLN A 139 2.00 5.56 -9.37
C GLN A 139 1.04 6.30 -8.43
N ASN A 140 0.34 5.57 -7.55
CA ASN A 140 -0.63 6.15 -6.63
C ASN A 140 0.04 6.68 -5.36
N ASN A 141 0.89 7.69 -5.53
CA ASN A 141 1.57 8.38 -4.42
C ASN A 141 0.60 8.87 -3.35
N ASP A 142 -0.62 9.24 -3.76
CA ASP A 142 -1.70 9.69 -2.88
C ASP A 142 -2.09 8.63 -1.85
N SER A 143 -2.05 7.34 -2.22
CA SER A 143 -2.33 6.24 -1.29
C SER A 143 -1.23 6.11 -0.24
N PHE A 144 0.04 6.17 -0.65
CA PHE A 144 1.18 6.08 0.26
C PHE A 144 1.27 7.28 1.19
N GLU A 145 1.00 8.48 0.68
CA GLU A 145 0.90 9.68 1.50
C GLU A 145 -0.25 9.54 2.50
N ALA A 146 -1.46 9.15 2.05
CA ALA A 146 -2.61 8.97 2.94
C ALA A 146 -2.35 7.93 4.04
N ILE A 147 -1.68 6.81 3.73
CA ILE A 147 -1.27 5.80 4.73
C ILE A 147 -0.35 6.45 5.77
N SER A 148 0.66 7.21 5.35
CA SER A 148 1.60 7.86 6.27
C SER A 148 0.92 8.84 7.23
N GLN A 149 -0.22 9.43 6.84
CA GLN A 149 -0.95 10.40 7.65
C GLN A 149 -1.88 9.76 8.69
N ILE A 150 -2.10 8.44 8.67
CA ILE A 150 -2.99 7.74 9.62
C ILE A 150 -2.65 8.08 11.08
N PRO A 151 -1.37 8.05 11.54
CA PRO A 151 -1.07 8.40 12.93
C PRO A 151 -1.40 9.85 13.30
N LEU A 152 -1.45 10.77 12.33
CA LEU A 152 -1.76 12.17 12.58
C LEU A 152 -3.26 12.47 12.58
N CYS A 153 -4.13 11.50 12.29
CA CYS A 153 -5.56 11.74 12.21
C CYS A 153 -6.15 12.19 13.56
N ALA A 154 -7.21 13.00 13.47
CA ALA A 154 -8.01 13.37 14.64
C ALA A 154 -8.70 12.14 15.24
N GLY A 155 -9.08 12.26 16.51
CA GLY A 155 -9.72 11.19 17.26
C GLY A 155 -8.76 10.06 17.63
N ARG A 156 -9.33 8.86 17.75
CA ARG A 156 -8.55 7.64 18.01
C ARG A 156 -8.12 7.01 16.71
N SER A 157 -7.00 6.29 16.77
CA SER A 157 -6.54 5.49 15.66
C SER A 157 -6.19 4.07 16.10
N ILE A 158 -6.98 3.09 15.67
CA ILE A 158 -6.73 1.67 15.96
C ILE A 158 -5.40 1.25 15.34
N ILE A 159 -5.15 1.71 14.12
CA ILE A 159 -3.89 1.41 13.42
C ILE A 159 -2.72 2.00 14.20
N ALA A 160 -2.78 3.26 14.62
CA ALA A 160 -1.69 3.85 15.39
C ALA A 160 -1.50 3.13 16.74
N ASP A 161 -2.58 2.87 17.47
CA ASP A 161 -2.55 2.22 18.78
C ASP A 161 -1.91 0.82 18.73
N LYS A 162 -2.14 0.07 17.64
CA LYS A 162 -1.66 -1.31 17.51
C LYS A 162 -0.30 -1.43 16.80
N VAL A 163 -0.02 -0.56 15.84
CA VAL A 163 1.11 -0.74 14.90
C VAL A 163 2.30 0.15 15.25
N CYS A 164 2.07 1.36 15.78
CA CYS A 164 3.12 2.38 15.88
C CYS A 164 4.36 1.93 16.68
N SER A 165 4.19 1.20 17.78
CA SER A 165 5.35 0.79 18.59
C SER A 165 6.32 -0.11 17.82
N GLU A 166 5.80 -1.18 17.20
CA GLU A 166 6.64 -2.12 16.44
C GLU A 166 7.18 -1.48 15.16
N TRP A 167 6.40 -0.59 14.54
CA TRP A 167 6.82 0.09 13.31
C TRP A 167 7.96 1.07 13.55
N VAL A 168 7.89 1.85 14.64
CA VAL A 168 8.95 2.77 15.08
C VAL A 168 10.22 1.99 15.39
N ASP A 169 10.12 0.84 16.07
CA ASP A 169 11.27 -0.01 16.36
C ASP A 169 11.92 -0.57 15.09
N LEU A 170 11.12 -1.05 14.14
CA LEU A 170 11.62 -1.51 12.84
C LEU A 170 12.37 -0.38 12.10
N VAL A 171 11.76 0.79 11.97
CA VAL A 171 12.29 1.88 11.15
C VAL A 171 13.50 2.57 11.79
N HIS A 172 13.44 2.85 13.09
CA HIS A 172 14.45 3.65 13.78
C HIS A 172 15.50 2.84 14.54
N LYS A 173 15.28 1.53 14.77
CA LYS A 173 16.24 0.67 15.49
C LYS A 173 16.77 -0.49 14.65
N GLU A 174 15.92 -1.19 13.90
CA GLU A 174 16.34 -2.36 13.11
C GLU A 174 16.93 -1.99 11.75
N ILE A 175 16.32 -1.04 11.03
CA ILE A 175 16.79 -0.61 9.71
C ILE A 175 17.93 0.42 9.90
N PRO A 176 19.14 0.14 9.39
CA PRO A 176 20.29 1.03 9.57
C PRO A 176 20.10 2.39 8.90
N SER A 177 20.67 3.44 9.49
CA SER A 177 20.58 4.82 9.00
C SER A 177 21.11 5.00 7.57
N GLU A 178 22.08 4.19 7.16
CA GLU A 178 22.68 4.19 5.83
C GLU A 178 21.67 3.82 4.74
N PHE A 179 20.70 2.96 5.06
CA PHE A 179 19.60 2.64 4.16
C PHE A 179 18.75 3.89 3.89
N TRP A 180 18.39 4.63 4.94
CA TRP A 180 17.60 5.85 4.82
C TRP A 180 18.37 6.99 4.14
N GLN A 181 19.68 7.10 4.36
CA GLN A 181 20.52 8.05 3.62
C GLN A 181 20.54 7.78 2.11
N THR A 182 20.41 6.50 1.71
CA THR A 182 20.29 6.14 0.30
C THR A 182 18.97 6.65 -0.30
N LEU A 183 17.90 6.68 0.49
CA LEU A 183 16.59 7.21 0.09
C LEU A 183 16.60 8.74 -0.09
N ASP A 184 17.40 9.46 0.69
CA ASP A 184 17.53 10.93 0.60
C ASP A 184 18.58 11.38 -0.42
N SER A 185 19.32 10.44 -1.02
CA SER A 185 20.28 10.73 -2.08
C SER A 185 19.58 11.19 -3.37
N LYS A 186 20.20 12.14 -4.07
CA LYS A 186 19.75 12.57 -5.42
C LYS A 186 19.80 11.44 -6.45
N GLU A 187 20.63 10.43 -6.20
CA GLU A 187 20.69 9.18 -6.97
C GLU A 187 20.04 8.04 -6.18
N CYS A 188 18.77 8.17 -5.79
CA CYS A 188 18.06 7.07 -5.14
C CYS A 188 18.04 5.85 -6.08
N ARG A 189 18.58 4.71 -5.62
CA ARG A 189 18.66 3.46 -6.40
C ARG A 189 17.69 2.39 -5.93
N LEU A 190 16.80 2.71 -4.99
CA LEU A 190 15.80 1.79 -4.47
C LEU A 190 14.68 1.60 -5.49
N GLN A 191 14.06 0.41 -5.51
CA GLN A 191 13.06 0.10 -6.53
C GLN A 191 11.71 0.81 -6.29
N ASP A 192 11.39 1.16 -5.05
CA ASP A 192 10.12 1.78 -4.67
C ASP A 192 10.33 2.91 -3.64
N GLU A 193 10.86 4.03 -4.13
CA GLU A 193 11.18 5.20 -3.31
C GLU A 193 9.96 5.73 -2.55
N ALA A 194 8.81 5.86 -3.24
CA ALA A 194 7.59 6.40 -2.64
C ALA A 194 7.10 5.55 -1.47
N ARG A 195 7.15 4.22 -1.60
CA ARG A 195 6.84 3.30 -0.50
C ARG A 195 7.81 3.47 0.67
N TRP A 196 9.11 3.50 0.41
CA TRP A 196 10.11 3.63 1.47
C TRP A 196 10.00 4.97 2.20
N ARG A 197 9.67 6.07 1.49
CA ARG A 197 9.33 7.36 2.11
C ARG A 197 8.11 7.23 3.01
N SER A 198 7.03 6.62 2.53
CA SER A 198 5.81 6.40 3.34
C SER A 198 6.05 5.51 4.56
N VAL A 199 6.88 4.47 4.46
CA VAL A 199 7.28 3.62 5.61
C VAL A 199 7.98 4.45 6.69
N ARG A 200 8.93 5.31 6.29
CA ARG A 200 9.63 6.23 7.21
C ARG A 200 8.69 7.28 7.79
N ASP A 201 7.91 7.94 6.94
CA ASP A 201 7.01 9.02 7.33
C ASP A 201 5.92 8.52 8.29
N PHE A 202 5.43 7.29 8.10
CA PHE A 202 4.52 6.64 9.04
C PHE A 202 5.15 6.48 10.43
N ALA A 203 6.40 6.02 10.50
CA ALA A 203 7.13 5.91 11.77
C ALA A 203 7.34 7.28 12.44
N ASP A 204 7.78 8.28 11.67
CA ASP A 204 7.97 9.64 12.17
C ASP A 204 6.66 10.22 12.70
N ASN A 205 5.55 9.96 12.00
CA ASN A 205 4.22 10.41 12.42
C ASN A 205 3.70 9.67 13.64
N CYS A 206 4.04 8.39 13.82
CA CYS A 206 3.82 7.67 15.06
C CYS A 206 4.56 8.31 16.25
N VAL A 207 5.81 8.73 16.06
CA VAL A 207 6.58 9.45 17.08
C VAL A 207 5.92 10.79 17.40
N LYS A 208 5.48 11.55 16.39
CA LYS A 208 4.75 12.82 16.58
C LYS A 208 3.46 12.62 17.36
N ARG A 209 2.67 11.60 17.02
CA ARG A 209 1.44 11.25 17.74
C ARG A 209 1.73 10.98 19.20
N LYS A 210 2.70 10.11 19.49
CA LYS A 210 3.10 9.80 20.87
C LYS A 210 3.52 11.05 21.65
N ALA A 211 4.36 11.89 21.05
CA ALA A 211 4.81 13.13 21.68
C ALA A 211 3.65 14.09 21.97
N PHE A 212 2.70 14.21 21.05
CA PHE A 212 1.48 14.97 21.25
C PHE A 212 0.64 14.41 22.40
N GLU A 213 0.38 13.11 22.40
CA GLU A 213 -0.42 12.47 23.44
C GLU A 213 0.22 12.59 24.82
N ASP A 214 1.54 12.42 24.93
CA ASP A 214 2.27 12.58 26.20
C ASP A 214 2.21 14.01 26.73
N ALA A 215 2.36 15.00 25.84
CA ALA A 215 2.21 16.41 26.19
C ALA A 215 0.76 16.75 26.61
N TYR A 216 -0.23 16.19 25.89
CA TYR A 216 -1.64 16.35 26.18
C TYR A 216 -1.98 15.76 27.56
N ARG A 217 -1.54 14.52 27.83
CA ARG A 217 -1.73 13.87 29.14
C ARG A 217 -1.15 14.71 30.26
N LYS A 218 0.08 15.21 30.11
CA LYS A 218 0.74 16.06 31.10
C LYS A 218 -0.03 17.36 31.36
N LYS A 219 -0.53 18.02 30.31
CA LYS A 219 -1.27 19.28 30.42
C LYS A 219 -2.63 19.10 31.10
N HIS A 220 -3.28 17.96 30.89
CA HIS A 220 -4.62 17.67 31.39
C HIS A 220 -4.64 16.79 32.65
N GLY A 221 -3.47 16.44 33.21
CA GLY A 221 -3.37 15.61 34.41
C GLY A 221 -3.87 14.18 34.21
N MET A 222 -3.84 13.68 32.97
CA MET A 222 -4.31 12.33 32.62
C MET A 222 -3.29 11.27 33.02
N LYS A 223 -3.76 10.05 33.27
CA LYS A 223 -2.88 8.91 33.55
C LYS A 223 -2.18 8.43 32.27
N GLU A 224 -1.04 7.77 32.42
CA GLU A 224 -0.27 7.23 31.28
C GLU A 224 -1.07 6.21 30.45
N THR A 225 -1.94 5.44 31.11
CA THR A 225 -2.80 4.43 30.46
C THR A 225 -4.08 5.03 29.88
N GLU A 226 -4.32 6.33 30.07
CA GLU A 226 -5.54 6.97 29.60
C GLU A 226 -5.43 7.30 28.11
N LEU A 227 -6.50 6.96 27.38
CA LEU A 227 -6.58 7.16 25.95
C LEU A 227 -6.76 8.64 25.63
N VAL A 228 -5.99 9.13 24.67
CA VAL A 228 -6.06 10.54 24.25
C VAL A 228 -6.91 10.65 22.99
N MET A 229 -7.91 11.53 23.06
CA MET A 229 -8.69 11.96 21.90
C MET A 229 -7.94 13.10 21.22
N VAL A 230 -7.32 12.83 20.06
CA VAL A 230 -6.68 13.89 19.28
C VAL A 230 -7.77 14.87 18.80
N PRO A 231 -7.61 16.19 19.02
CA PRO A 231 -8.62 17.17 18.65
C PRO A 231 -8.82 17.28 17.14
N ASP A 232 -9.90 17.95 16.74
CA ASP A 232 -10.18 18.28 15.35
C ASP A 232 -9.01 19.09 14.75
N GLY A 233 -8.57 18.68 13.56
CA GLY A 233 -7.33 19.17 12.94
C GLY A 233 -6.14 18.21 13.05
N GLY A 234 -6.22 17.20 13.92
CA GLY A 234 -5.21 16.15 14.03
C GLY A 234 -3.97 16.56 14.82
N VAL A 235 -2.92 15.74 14.73
CA VAL A 235 -1.63 16.03 15.37
C VAL A 235 -0.88 17.10 14.56
N PRO A 236 -0.43 18.21 15.18
CA PRO A 236 0.36 19.23 14.48
C PRO A 236 1.63 18.64 13.86
N LYS A 237 1.90 18.98 12.59
CA LYS A 237 3.05 18.45 11.85
C LYS A 237 4.40 18.84 12.46
N ASP A 238 4.44 19.97 13.16
CA ASP A 238 5.60 20.61 13.78
C ASP A 238 5.69 20.39 15.30
N ILE A 239 4.89 19.47 15.86
CA ILE A 239 4.81 19.25 17.32
C ILE A 239 6.17 19.05 18.01
N LEU A 240 7.11 18.37 17.35
CA LEU A 240 8.45 18.14 17.91
C LEU A 240 9.27 19.43 18.05
N LEU A 241 9.10 20.39 17.12
CA LEU A 241 9.74 21.71 17.19
C LEU A 241 9.10 22.53 18.32
N THR A 242 7.76 22.51 18.41
CA THR A 242 7.00 23.23 19.44
C THR A 242 7.37 22.76 20.85
N LEU A 243 7.47 21.45 21.08
CA LEU A 243 7.86 20.89 22.37
C LEU A 243 9.31 21.22 22.74
N HIS A 244 10.21 21.30 21.76
CA HIS A 244 11.60 21.69 22.00
C HIS A 244 11.71 23.16 22.42
N LEU A 245 10.92 24.04 21.80
CA LEU A 245 10.84 25.46 22.14
C LEU A 245 10.22 25.70 23.52
N GLU A 246 9.21 24.93 23.91
CA GLU A 246 8.62 25.02 25.27
C GLU A 246 9.61 24.57 26.36
N LYS A 247 10.42 23.54 26.09
CA LYS A 247 11.45 23.07 27.05
C LYS A 247 12.57 24.09 27.27
N GLY A 248 12.82 24.96 26.28
CA GLY A 248 13.81 26.04 26.34
C GLY A 248 13.31 27.35 26.96
N ARG A 249 12.00 27.49 27.24
CA ARG A 249 11.43 28.72 27.82
C ARG A 249 11.60 28.68 29.35
N PRO A 250 12.37 29.60 29.97
CA PRO A 250 12.43 29.69 31.42
C PRO A 250 11.03 29.99 31.96
N ALA A 251 10.65 29.32 33.06
CA ALA A 251 9.39 29.56 33.74
C ALA A 251 9.29 31.06 34.07
N GLN A 252 8.38 31.76 33.39
CA GLN A 252 7.97 33.08 33.84
C GLN A 252 7.20 32.87 35.14
N ASN A 253 7.87 33.16 36.25
CA ASN A 253 7.24 33.30 37.55
C ASN A 253 6.22 34.43 37.44
N ASN A 254 4.95 34.07 37.27
CA ASN A 254 3.85 34.99 37.51
C ASN A 254 3.71 35.15 39.02
N THR A 255 4.48 36.10 39.54
CA THR A 255 4.21 36.76 40.82
C THR A 255 3.42 38.01 40.50
N GLU A 256 2.10 37.94 40.68
CA GLU A 256 1.24 39.05 41.09
C GLU A 256 0.12 38.49 41.95
#